data_AF-A0A816HGU0-F1
#
_entry.id   AF-A0A816HGU0-F1
#
_cell.length_a   1.000
_cell.length_b   1.000
_cell.length_c   1.000
_cell.angle_alpha   90.00
_cell.angle_beta   90.00
_cell.angle_gamma   90.00
#
_symmetry.space_group_name_H-M   'P 1'
#
loop_
_entity.id
_entity.type
_entity.pdbx_description
1 polymer ?
#
loop_
_entity_poly.entity_id
_entity_poly.type
_entity_poly.pdbx_seq_one_letter_code
_entity_poly.pdbx_strand_id
1 'polypeptide(L)'
;KDRCDYFYPANDDLQIRSYGWTTAAIQSLNSCRVAKDFGTVTFKDITLCRYPTFNLVHRTHLDLHEGVYYPVPSHGAHQDLWIFGLYELWQCSFYLSEHQVANHVGIGLNTRYKYGNSDDVEKWIKRSRWTLFQKLQSLPHLYNQSFINSSQIDNNIRTEVPC
;
A
#
# COMPACT_ATOMS: atom_id res chain seq x y z
N LYS A 1 13.20 13.00 -15.09
CA LYS A 1 12.47 12.62 -13.86
C LYS A 1 11.11 13.26 -13.91
N ASP A 2 10.05 12.46 -13.82
CA ASP A 2 8.66 12.93 -13.86
C ASP A 2 8.45 13.84 -12.64
N ARG A 3 8.03 15.09 -12.84
CA ARG A 3 7.90 16.13 -11.78
C ARG A 3 6.70 15.88 -10.85
N CYS A 4 6.41 14.61 -10.58
CA CYS A 4 5.28 14.15 -9.79
C CYS A 4 5.82 13.48 -8.52
N ASP A 5 5.16 13.78 -7.41
CA ASP A 5 5.52 13.30 -6.08
C ASP A 5 4.61 12.17 -5.60
N TYR A 6 3.39 12.04 -6.15
CA TYR A 6 2.43 11.02 -5.76
C TYR A 6 2.04 10.13 -6.95
N PHE A 7 1.90 8.83 -6.67
CA PHE A 7 1.72 7.77 -7.65
C PHE A 7 0.56 6.89 -7.23
N TYR A 8 -0.23 6.46 -8.21
CA TYR A 8 -1.28 5.47 -8.04
C TYR A 8 -1.45 4.70 -9.36
N PRO A 9 -1.90 3.43 -9.33
CA PRO A 9 -2.21 2.69 -10.53
C PRO A 9 -3.52 3.24 -11.13
N ALA A 10 -3.43 3.79 -12.33
CA ALA A 10 -4.61 4.14 -13.11
C ALA A 10 -5.04 2.93 -13.95
N ASN A 11 -6.23 2.39 -13.67
CA ASN A 11 -6.89 1.35 -14.46
C ASN A 11 -8.20 1.88 -15.06
N ASP A 12 -8.62 1.24 -16.14
CA ASP A 12 -9.85 1.54 -16.90
C ASP A 12 -11.14 1.24 -16.13
N ASP A 13 -11.08 0.32 -15.16
CA ASP A 13 -12.26 -0.12 -14.41
C ASP A 13 -12.53 0.65 -13.11
N LEU A 14 -11.65 1.58 -12.71
CA LEU A 14 -11.81 2.27 -11.43
C LEU A 14 -12.50 3.62 -11.58
N GLN A 15 -13.48 3.82 -10.71
CA GLN A 15 -14.10 5.12 -10.49
C GLN A 15 -13.77 5.64 -9.10
N ILE A 16 -13.18 6.83 -9.05
CA ILE A 16 -13.02 7.59 -7.81
C ILE A 16 -14.28 8.42 -7.61
N ARG A 17 -15.02 8.18 -6.52
CA ARG A 17 -16.36 8.73 -6.30
C ARG A 17 -16.41 9.91 -5.34
N SER A 18 -15.36 10.12 -4.56
CA SER A 18 -15.30 11.20 -3.57
C SER A 18 -14.43 12.36 -4.04
N TYR A 19 -14.93 13.58 -3.90
CA TYR A 19 -14.13 14.80 -4.06
C TYR A 19 -13.09 14.91 -2.93
N GLY A 20 -11.96 15.58 -3.18
CA GLY A 20 -10.93 15.86 -2.17
C GLY A 20 -10.05 14.67 -1.78
N TRP A 21 -10.22 13.52 -2.44
CA TRP A 21 -9.50 12.28 -2.15
C TRP A 21 -7.98 12.41 -2.19
N THR A 22 -7.44 13.20 -3.13
CA THR A 22 -5.99 13.46 -3.23
C THR A 22 -5.47 14.22 -2.03
N THR A 23 -6.17 15.29 -1.62
CA THR A 23 -5.80 16.11 -0.46
C THR A 23 -5.80 15.26 0.81
N ALA A 24 -6.83 14.45 1.02
CA ALA A 24 -6.91 13.55 2.17
C ALA A 24 -5.77 12.53 2.17
N ALA A 25 -5.47 11.91 1.03
CA ALA A 25 -4.39 10.94 0.91
C ALA A 25 -3.02 11.56 1.19
N ILE A 26 -2.75 12.76 0.64
CA ILE A 26 -1.52 13.52 0.90
C ILE A 26 -1.40 13.87 2.39
N GLN A 27 -2.49 14.32 3.03
CA GLN A 27 -2.49 14.60 4.46
C GLN A 27 -2.20 13.36 5.30
N SER A 28 -2.76 12.19 4.96
CA SER A 28 -2.46 10.93 5.62
C SER A 28 -0.99 10.56 5.53
N LEU A 29 -0.40 10.59 4.33
CA LEU A 29 1.04 10.31 4.15
C LEU A 29 1.93 11.30 4.89
N ASN A 30 1.57 12.58 4.91
CA ASN A 30 2.28 13.61 5.66
C ASN A 30 2.23 13.39 7.18
N SER A 31 1.21 12.69 7.68
CA SER A 31 1.02 12.39 9.11
C SER A 31 1.74 11.13 9.58
N CYS A 32 2.41 10.38 8.69
CA CYS A 32 3.10 9.16 9.09
C CYS A 32 4.22 9.46 10.09
N ARG A 33 4.17 8.71 11.21
CA ARG A 33 5.09 8.84 12.34
C ARG A 33 6.54 8.42 12.05
N VAL A 34 6.73 7.55 11.06
CA VAL A 34 8.07 7.08 10.65
C VAL A 34 8.80 8.19 9.90
N ALA A 35 8.13 8.79 8.92
CA ALA A 35 8.60 9.97 8.22
C ALA A 35 7.44 10.57 7.44
N LYS A 36 7.52 11.88 7.16
CA LYS A 36 6.66 12.53 6.18
C LYS A 36 6.73 11.78 4.85
N ASP A 37 5.58 11.59 4.20
CA ASP A 37 5.49 10.97 2.88
C ASP A 37 5.93 9.49 2.84
N PHE A 38 5.94 8.81 3.98
CA PHE A 38 6.19 7.37 4.06
C PHE A 38 4.88 6.61 4.25
N GLY A 39 4.65 5.55 3.47
CA GLY A 39 3.47 4.71 3.60
C GLY A 39 2.70 4.50 2.31
N THR A 40 1.47 4.03 2.47
CA THR A 40 0.47 3.89 1.41
C THR A 40 -0.91 4.32 1.91
N VAL A 41 -1.75 4.77 0.99
CA VAL A 41 -3.16 5.10 1.24
C VAL A 41 -4.04 4.24 0.36
N THR A 42 -5.08 3.66 0.93
CA THR A 42 -6.16 2.94 0.23
C THR A 42 -7.49 3.58 0.60
N PHE A 43 -8.52 3.28 -0.18
CA PHE A 43 -9.83 3.92 -0.10
C PHE A 43 -10.90 2.88 0.20
N LYS A 44 -12.09 3.33 0.61
CA LYS A 44 -13.25 2.45 0.74
C LYS A 44 -13.72 2.00 -0.63
N ASP A 45 -13.42 0.77 -1.00
CA ASP A 45 -13.96 0.17 -2.21
C ASP A 45 -15.36 -0.38 -1.94
N ILE A 46 -16.38 0.26 -2.53
CA ILE A 46 -17.78 -0.16 -2.34
C ILE A 46 -18.14 -1.43 -3.14
N THR A 47 -17.23 -1.90 -3.99
CA THR A 47 -17.38 -3.12 -4.80
C THR A 47 -16.59 -4.28 -4.20
N LEU A 48 -15.45 -4.00 -3.57
CA LEU A 48 -14.51 -4.97 -2.99
C LEU A 48 -14.23 -4.67 -1.50
N CYS A 49 -15.28 -4.52 -0.69
CA CYS A 49 -15.22 -3.96 0.67
C CYS A 49 -14.26 -4.62 1.67
N ARG A 50 -13.71 -5.81 1.38
CA ARG A 50 -12.80 -6.55 2.27
C ARG A 50 -11.32 -6.39 1.96
N TYR A 51 -10.99 -5.80 0.81
CA TYR A 51 -9.62 -5.72 0.33
C TYR A 51 -9.17 -4.26 0.22
N PRO A 52 -7.94 -3.94 0.64
CA PRO A 52 -7.38 -2.62 0.38
C PRO A 52 -7.09 -2.55 -1.11
N THR A 53 -7.95 -1.90 -1.90
CA THR A 53 -7.75 -1.72 -3.34
C THR A 53 -7.40 -0.28 -3.65
N PHE A 54 -6.76 -0.06 -4.80
CA PHE A 54 -6.37 1.28 -5.26
C PHE A 54 -5.46 2.02 -4.26
N ASN A 55 -4.19 1.67 -4.31
CA ASN A 55 -3.19 2.28 -3.44
C ASN A 55 -2.62 3.57 -4.04
N LEU A 56 -2.35 4.56 -3.18
CA LEU A 56 -1.58 5.76 -3.50
C LEU A 56 -0.35 5.83 -2.60
N VAL A 57 0.80 6.12 -3.20
CA VAL A 57 2.08 6.31 -2.50
C VAL A 57 2.78 7.59 -2.93
N HIS A 58 3.72 8.05 -2.12
CA HIS A 58 4.66 9.10 -2.51
C HIS A 58 5.89 8.52 -3.23
N ARG A 59 6.66 9.40 -3.89
CA ARG A 59 7.97 9.16 -4.48
C ARG A 59 8.92 8.39 -3.57
N THR A 60 8.85 8.61 -2.25
CA THR A 60 9.62 7.90 -1.22
C THR A 60 9.48 6.39 -1.35
N HIS A 61 8.29 5.87 -1.67
CA HIS A 61 8.09 4.45 -1.94
C HIS A 61 8.95 4.00 -3.11
N LEU A 62 8.85 4.70 -4.23
CA LEU A 62 9.63 4.38 -5.43
C LEU A 62 11.13 4.48 -5.17
N ASP A 63 11.61 5.48 -4.44
CA ASP A 63 13.03 5.61 -4.11
C ASP A 63 13.52 4.45 -3.22
N LEU A 64 12.72 4.01 -2.24
CA LEU A 64 13.01 2.85 -1.40
C LEU A 64 12.97 1.52 -2.18
N HIS A 65 12.19 1.46 -3.26
CA HIS A 65 11.98 0.29 -4.10
C HIS A 65 12.61 0.43 -5.50
N GLU A 66 13.64 1.26 -5.65
CA GLU A 66 14.45 1.36 -6.89
C GLU A 66 13.62 1.66 -8.15
N GLY A 67 12.62 2.52 -8.00
CA GLY A 67 11.71 2.95 -9.06
C GLY A 67 10.52 2.01 -9.28
N VAL A 68 10.37 0.95 -8.48
CA VAL A 68 9.35 -0.08 -8.66
C VAL A 68 8.15 0.19 -7.75
N TYR A 69 6.95 0.30 -8.34
CA TYR A 69 5.69 0.46 -7.60
C TYR A 69 5.19 -0.86 -7.01
N TYR A 70 5.20 -1.92 -7.81
CA TYR A 70 4.92 -3.29 -7.39
C TYR A 70 6.09 -4.16 -7.81
N PRO A 71 6.87 -4.74 -6.89
CA PRO A 71 7.92 -5.69 -7.23
C PRO A 71 7.24 -6.95 -7.78
N VAL A 72 7.17 -7.03 -9.11
CA VAL A 72 6.50 -8.11 -9.84
C VAL A 72 7.19 -9.44 -9.51
N PRO A 73 6.42 -10.43 -9.02
CA PRO A 73 6.20 -11.60 -9.88
C PRO A 73 4.72 -12.02 -9.96
N SER A 74 3.82 -11.31 -9.27
CA SER A 74 2.42 -11.73 -9.14
C SER A 74 1.61 -11.47 -10.40
N HIS A 75 1.21 -12.56 -11.05
CA HIS A 75 0.20 -12.59 -12.11
C HIS A 75 -1.24 -12.48 -11.55
N GLY A 76 -1.43 -11.75 -10.45
CA GLY A 76 -2.64 -11.78 -9.64
C GLY A 76 -3.00 -10.47 -8.97
N ALA A 77 -4.23 -10.39 -8.47
CA ALA A 77 -4.81 -9.24 -7.75
C ALA A 77 -4.29 -9.08 -6.31
N HIS A 78 -3.06 -9.54 -6.04
CA HIS A 78 -2.44 -9.54 -4.70
C HIS A 78 -1.48 -8.37 -4.47
N GLN A 79 -1.26 -7.55 -5.49
CA GLN A 79 -0.35 -6.40 -5.44
C GLN A 79 -0.81 -5.36 -4.40
N ASP A 80 -2.11 -5.14 -4.31
CA ASP A 80 -2.68 -4.20 -3.37
C ASP A 80 -2.59 -4.68 -1.91
N LEU A 81 -2.78 -5.99 -1.70
CA LEU A 81 -2.52 -6.63 -0.40
C LEU A 81 -1.05 -6.52 0.00
N TRP A 82 -0.14 -6.72 -0.95
CA TRP A 82 1.29 -6.62 -0.69
C TRP A 82 1.68 -5.21 -0.24
N ILE A 83 1.29 -4.17 -0.98
CA ILE A 83 1.72 -2.80 -0.67
C ILE A 83 1.07 -2.28 0.61
N PHE A 84 -0.21 -2.61 0.84
CA PHE A 84 -0.89 -2.26 2.09
C PHE A 84 -0.21 -2.98 3.26
N GLY A 85 -0.04 -4.31 3.15
CA GLY A 85 0.63 -5.10 4.17
C GLY A 85 2.07 -4.68 4.41
N LEU A 86 2.80 -4.19 3.41
CA LEU A 86 4.18 -3.72 3.57
C LEU A 86 4.28 -2.66 4.67
N TYR A 87 3.40 -1.65 4.65
CA TYR A 87 3.47 -0.50 5.55
C TYR A 87 2.70 -0.64 6.87
N GLU A 88 1.87 -1.69 7.02
CA GLU A 88 1.03 -1.90 8.21
C GLU A 88 1.86 -2.06 9.47
N LEU A 89 3.03 -2.71 9.33
CA LEU A 89 3.98 -2.93 10.40
C LEU A 89 4.28 -1.64 11.17
N TRP A 90 4.41 -0.54 10.43
CA TRP A 90 4.75 0.77 10.96
C TRP A 90 3.53 1.66 11.23
N GLN A 91 2.32 1.16 11.03
CA GLN A 91 1.07 1.92 11.03
C GLN A 91 1.10 3.09 10.03
N CYS A 92 1.73 2.89 8.88
CA CYS A 92 1.71 3.86 7.77
C CYS A 92 0.97 3.30 6.54
N SER A 93 0.01 2.41 6.79
CA SER A 93 -1.03 2.02 5.83
C SER A 93 -2.32 2.69 6.24
N PHE A 94 -2.76 3.65 5.44
CA PHE A 94 -3.91 4.50 5.76
C PHE A 94 -5.14 4.06 4.97
N TYR A 95 -6.26 3.88 5.66
CA TYR A 95 -7.55 3.58 5.02
C TYR A 95 -8.48 4.78 5.14
N LEU A 96 -8.87 5.35 4.00
CA LEU A 96 -9.79 6.47 3.94
C LEU A 96 -11.24 5.99 3.81
N SER A 97 -11.90 5.72 4.95
CA SER A 97 -13.28 5.22 5.00
C SER A 97 -14.30 6.16 4.35
N GLU A 98 -14.07 7.47 4.42
CA GLU A 98 -14.95 8.51 3.90
C GLU A 98 -14.77 8.78 2.40
N HIS A 99 -13.72 8.22 1.79
CA HIS A 99 -13.41 8.39 0.38
C HIS A 99 -13.61 7.08 -0.36
N GLN A 100 -14.52 7.11 -1.33
CA GLN A 100 -15.00 5.90 -1.98
C GLN A 100 -14.39 5.74 -3.37
N VAL A 101 -14.06 4.49 -3.67
CA VAL A 101 -13.76 4.02 -5.01
C VAL A 101 -14.70 2.88 -5.38
N ALA A 102 -14.87 2.64 -6.67
CA ALA A 102 -15.64 1.51 -7.17
C ALA A 102 -14.93 0.90 -8.36
N ASN A 103 -14.82 -0.43 -8.37
CA ASN A 103 -14.29 -1.18 -9.49
C ASN A 103 -15.44 -1.74 -10.34
N HIS A 104 -15.42 -1.47 -11.64
CA HIS A 104 -16.45 -1.94 -12.58
C HIS A 104 -16.38 -3.44 -12.82
N VAL A 105 -15.19 -4.03 -12.63
CA VAL A 105 -14.98 -5.48 -12.69
C VAL A 105 -14.86 -6.00 -11.27
N GLY A 106 -16.00 -6.43 -10.70
CA GLY A 106 -16.03 -7.10 -9.40
C GLY A 106 -15.35 -8.47 -9.42
N ILE A 107 -15.29 -9.13 -8.25
CA ILE A 107 -14.91 -10.54 -8.14
C ILE A 107 -16.01 -11.39 -8.80
N GLY A 108 -15.81 -11.78 -10.05
CA GLY A 108 -16.71 -12.66 -10.82
C GLY A 108 -15.90 -13.61 -11.71
N LEU A 109 -16.54 -14.66 -12.25
CA LEU A 109 -15.93 -15.81 -12.94
C LEU A 109 -14.94 -15.50 -14.11
N ASN A 110 -14.77 -14.22 -14.47
CA ASN A 110 -13.85 -13.71 -15.49
C ASN A 110 -12.95 -12.57 -14.94
N THR A 111 -12.41 -12.68 -13.72
CA THR A 111 -11.36 -11.74 -13.29
C THR A 111 -10.18 -11.84 -14.26
N ARG A 112 -9.72 -10.70 -14.80
CA ARG A 112 -8.53 -10.64 -15.67
C ARG A 112 -7.28 -11.24 -15.00
N TYR A 113 -7.29 -11.28 -13.67
CA TYR A 113 -6.22 -11.76 -12.82
C TYR A 113 -6.61 -13.06 -12.14
N LYS A 114 -5.68 -14.03 -12.11
CA LYS A 114 -5.82 -15.22 -11.28
C LYS A 114 -5.33 -14.87 -9.88
N TYR A 115 -6.17 -15.09 -8.87
CA TYR A 115 -5.70 -15.04 -7.48
C TYR A 115 -4.73 -16.22 -7.28
N GLY A 116 -3.46 -15.91 -7.02
CA GLY A 116 -2.47 -16.91 -6.60
C GLY A 116 -2.73 -17.39 -5.16
N ASN A 117 -1.87 -18.26 -4.64
CA ASN A 117 -1.97 -18.71 -3.25
C ASN A 117 -1.75 -17.53 -2.28
N SER A 118 -2.67 -17.30 -1.34
CA SER A 118 -2.56 -16.27 -0.30
C SER A 118 -1.30 -16.41 0.57
N ASP A 119 -0.83 -17.64 0.79
CA ASP A 119 0.38 -17.91 1.57
C ASP A 119 1.63 -17.31 0.92
N ASP A 120 1.63 -17.14 -0.41
CA ASP A 120 2.73 -16.54 -1.13
C ASP A 120 2.78 -15.03 -0.91
N VAL A 121 1.62 -14.38 -0.78
CA VAL A 121 1.50 -12.93 -0.50
C VAL A 121 2.07 -12.62 0.88
N GLU A 122 1.71 -13.41 1.89
CA GLU A 122 2.24 -13.25 3.25
C GLU A 122 3.77 -13.38 3.29
N LYS A 123 4.32 -14.42 2.65
CA LYS A 123 5.79 -14.62 2.59
C LYS A 123 6.47 -13.43 1.91
N TRP A 124 5.86 -12.88 0.87
CA TRP A 124 6.40 -11.71 0.18
C TRP A 124 6.34 -10.45 1.02
N ILE A 125 5.24 -10.21 1.73
CA ILE A 125 5.12 -9.09 2.67
C ILE A 125 6.23 -9.19 3.72
N LYS A 126 6.42 -10.36 4.35
CA LYS A 126 7.48 -10.57 5.37
C LYS A 126 8.88 -10.29 4.81
N ARG A 127 9.21 -10.87 3.64
CA ARG A 127 10.50 -10.63 2.98
C ARG A 127 10.72 -9.16 2.63
N SER A 128 9.68 -8.49 2.13
CA SER A 128 9.74 -7.09 1.71
C SER A 128 9.87 -6.16 2.91
N ARG A 129 9.16 -6.45 4.01
CA ARG A 129 9.29 -5.73 5.30
C ARG A 129 10.70 -5.85 5.85
N TRP A 130 11.31 -7.04 5.82
CA TRP A 130 12.69 -7.22 6.27
C TRP A 130 13.68 -6.40 5.44
N THR A 131 13.54 -6.45 4.11
CA THR A 131 14.38 -5.66 3.19
C THR A 131 14.22 -4.16 3.44
N LEU A 132 12.98 -3.70 3.58
CA LEU A 132 12.67 -2.30 3.85
C LEU A 132 13.22 -1.87 5.22
N PHE A 133 13.06 -2.68 6.27
CA PHE A 133 13.63 -2.43 7.59
C PHE A 133 15.14 -2.19 7.53
N GLN A 134 15.88 -3.05 6.81
CA GLN A 134 17.33 -2.88 6.64
C GLN A 134 17.67 -1.55 5.95
N LYS A 135 16.92 -1.17 4.90
CA LYS A 135 17.10 0.13 4.24
C LYS A 135 16.83 1.30 5.18
N LEU A 136 15.74 1.25 5.97
CA LEU A 136 15.39 2.32 6.91
C LEU A 136 16.43 2.48 8.03
N GLN A 137 17.00 1.38 8.53
CA GLN A 137 18.10 1.40 9.51
C GLN A 137 19.37 2.05 8.95
N SER A 138 19.63 1.91 7.64
CA SER A 138 20.78 2.53 6.99
C SER A 138 20.62 4.05 6.76
N LEU A 139 19.43 4.61 6.99
CA LEU A 139 19.08 6.01 6.73
C LEU A 139 18.51 6.71 7.99
N PRO A 140 19.24 6.73 9.13
CA PRO A 140 18.72 7.20 10.41
C PRO A 140 18.40 8.70 10.46
N HIS A 141 18.93 9.49 9.53
CA HIS A 141 18.66 10.93 9.41
C HIS A 141 17.36 11.24 8.65
N LEU A 142 16.80 10.27 7.93
CA LEU A 142 15.57 10.45 7.15
C LEU A 142 14.33 9.86 7.85
N TYR A 143 14.54 8.86 8.71
CA TYR A 143 13.44 8.11 9.32
C TYR A 143 13.56 8.05 10.84
N ASN A 144 12.43 8.23 11.51
CA ASN A 144 12.36 8.18 12.96
C ASN A 144 12.55 6.75 13.48
N GLN A 145 13.74 6.51 14.03
CA GLN A 145 14.16 5.20 14.49
C GLN A 145 13.35 4.68 15.69
N SER A 146 12.68 5.55 16.47
CA SER A 146 11.83 5.10 17.58
C SER A 146 10.64 4.26 17.11
N PHE A 147 10.25 4.40 15.84
CA PHE A 147 9.16 3.65 15.22
C PHE A 147 9.64 2.50 14.34
N ILE A 148 10.96 2.30 14.19
CA ILE A 148 11.57 1.24 13.38
C ILE A 148 12.19 0.22 14.34
N ASN A 149 11.40 -0.73 14.86
CA ASN A 149 11.87 -1.76 15.78
C ASN A 149 11.80 -3.16 15.15
N SER A 150 12.85 -3.97 15.32
CA SER A 150 12.94 -5.35 14.84
C SER A 150 11.93 -6.29 15.51
N SER A 151 11.46 -5.99 16.72
CA SER A 151 10.50 -6.82 17.47
C SER A 151 9.14 -6.96 16.79
N GLN A 152 8.83 -6.09 15.82
CA GLN A 152 7.55 -6.07 15.13
C GLN A 152 7.55 -6.89 13.83
N ILE A 153 8.71 -7.21 13.25
CA ILE A 153 8.80 -7.74 11.86
C ILE A 153 8.11 -9.11 11.70
N ASP A 154 7.99 -9.90 12.77
CA ASP A 154 7.54 -11.29 12.68
C ASP A 154 6.08 -11.55 13.11
N ASN A 155 5.36 -10.59 13.72
CA ASN A 155 4.24 -10.98 14.58
C ASN A 155 2.82 -10.59 14.16
N ASN A 156 2.57 -9.74 13.15
CA ASN A 156 1.19 -9.43 12.74
C ASN A 156 1.07 -9.02 11.27
N ILE A 157 0.13 -9.65 10.56
CA ILE A 157 -0.39 -9.19 9.26
C ILE A 157 -1.91 -9.10 9.40
N ARG A 158 -2.50 -7.94 9.07
CA ARG A 158 -3.95 -7.81 8.93
C ARG A 158 -4.23 -7.58 7.44
N THR A 159 -4.67 -8.64 6.75
CA THR A 159 -4.93 -8.56 5.30
C THR A 159 -6.31 -8.00 4.96
N GLU A 160 -7.18 -7.80 5.96
CA GLU A 160 -8.55 -7.33 5.76
C GLU A 160 -8.75 -5.92 6.32
N VAL A 161 -9.35 -5.05 5.50
CA VAL A 161 -9.81 -3.73 5.93
C VAL A 161 -11.26 -3.82 6.42
N PRO A 162 -11.68 -3.01 7.41
CA PRO A 162 -13.07 -2.97 7.84
C PRO A 162 -13.99 -2.45 6.72
N CYS A 163 -15.12 -3.13 6.50
CA CYS A 163 -16.18 -2.72 5.57
C CYS A 163 -16.84 -1.39 5.98
#